data_AF-A0A1R0LB72-F1
#
_entry.id   AF-A0A1R0LB72-F1
#
_cell.length_a   1.000
_cell.length_b   1.000
_cell.length_c   1.000
_cell.angle_alpha   90.00
_cell.angle_beta   90.00
_cell.angle_gamma   90.00
#
_symmetry.space_group_name_H-M   'P 1'
#
loop_
_entity.id
_entity.type
_entity.pdbx_description
1 polymer ?
#
loop_
_entity_poly.entity_id
_entity_poly.type
_entity_poly.pdbx_seq_one_letter_code
_entity_poly.pdbx_strand_id
1 'polypeptide(L)'
;MTPDLALGTYRCRDIPQAAVHAVACGASWIDTAPNYHHGRAQTRLQPVLVGNPGLRVSTKVGFLTPDIATAASDAGAVTPTEAASGHCLTHRYVAWQSRRNVAELGRAPDIVFVHNPERADRPHDAITSAFTALEAEARAGRIGGYGVATWTGFDGTFSVADVLDIATCRGGPGHHLVAIQLPVSLVMLKPVAHALECTGPLAEATAAGLDTFISAPLHGGELPALVTAELARLIAPGATSAEAALRVTASTPGVNQILLGSGHAQHWEAAHRVLALPSLPDKTLHEVIDVLGA
;
A
#
# COMPACT_ATOMS: atom_id res chain seq x y z
N MET A 1 -16.05 -8.34 -6.82
CA MET A 1 -16.16 -8.01 -5.38
C MET A 1 -16.02 -6.51 -5.25
N THR A 2 -16.72 -5.89 -4.30
CA THR A 2 -16.57 -4.46 -4.00
C THR A 2 -15.30 -4.28 -3.16
N PRO A 3 -14.42 -3.32 -3.50
CA PRO A 3 -13.23 -3.09 -2.69
C PRO A 3 -13.58 -2.45 -1.35
N ASP A 4 -12.79 -2.76 -0.34
CA ASP A 4 -12.88 -2.15 0.98
C ASP A 4 -12.09 -0.83 1.03
N LEU A 5 -12.51 0.05 1.93
CA LEU A 5 -11.81 1.31 2.19
C LEU A 5 -10.93 1.18 3.42
N ALA A 6 -9.64 1.50 3.25
CA ALA A 6 -8.62 1.44 4.28
C ALA A 6 -7.98 2.81 4.48
N LEU A 7 -7.53 3.11 5.71
CA LEU A 7 -6.86 4.38 5.99
C LEU A 7 -5.37 4.29 5.62
N GLY A 8 -4.92 5.11 4.68
CA GLY A 8 -3.49 5.33 4.43
C GLY A 8 -2.98 6.54 5.21
N THR A 9 -1.94 6.40 6.04
CA THR A 9 -1.51 7.49 6.94
C THR A 9 -0.42 8.42 6.38
N TYR A 10 0.05 8.24 5.15
CA TYR A 10 1.24 8.94 4.62
C TYR A 10 1.13 10.47 4.67
N ARG A 11 0.01 11.02 4.19
CA ARG A 11 -0.25 12.48 4.10
C ARG A 11 -1.19 12.99 5.20
N CYS A 12 -1.55 12.15 6.18
CA CYS A 12 -2.39 12.56 7.29
C CYS A 12 -1.62 13.52 8.22
N ARG A 13 -2.20 14.70 8.48
CA ARG A 13 -1.62 15.69 9.40
C ARG A 13 -1.84 15.30 10.86
N ASP A 14 -3.08 14.96 11.19
CA ASP A 14 -3.48 14.41 12.49
C ASP A 14 -3.84 12.93 12.30
N ILE A 15 -2.86 12.06 12.53
CA ILE A 15 -3.00 10.62 12.35
C ILE A 15 -4.00 9.99 13.34
N PRO A 16 -3.94 10.28 14.66
CA PRO A 16 -4.94 9.78 15.59
C PRO A 16 -6.37 10.17 15.20
N GLN A 17 -6.61 11.44 14.86
CA GLN A 17 -7.95 11.89 14.48
C GLN A 17 -8.41 11.22 13.18
N ALA A 18 -7.55 11.12 12.17
CA ALA A 18 -7.87 10.43 10.91
C ALA A 18 -8.21 8.95 11.15
N ALA A 19 -7.48 8.27 12.03
CA ALA A 19 -7.74 6.88 12.40
C ALA A 19 -9.07 6.71 13.14
N VAL A 20 -9.37 7.57 14.11
CA VAL A 20 -10.66 7.55 14.83
C VAL A 20 -11.82 7.77 13.86
N HIS A 21 -11.72 8.74 12.95
CA HIS A 21 -12.76 8.98 11.94
C HIS A 21 -12.92 7.80 10.98
N ALA A 22 -11.82 7.24 10.47
CA ALA A 22 -11.85 6.08 9.59
C ALA A 22 -12.57 4.89 10.25
N VAL A 23 -12.22 4.58 11.50
CA VAL A 23 -12.86 3.51 12.28
C VAL A 23 -14.34 3.79 12.51
N ALA A 24 -14.70 5.03 12.88
CA ALA A 24 -16.10 5.43 13.05
C ALA A 24 -16.92 5.30 11.76
N CYS A 25 -16.28 5.44 10.59
CA CYS A 25 -16.88 5.23 9.29
C CYS A 25 -16.86 3.75 8.82
N GLY A 26 -16.31 2.84 9.61
CA GLY A 26 -16.31 1.40 9.33
C GLY A 26 -15.04 0.87 8.65
N ALA A 27 -13.95 1.63 8.61
CA ALA A 27 -12.67 1.12 8.12
C ALA A 27 -12.18 -0.05 8.99
N SER A 28 -11.86 -1.17 8.34
CA SER A 28 -11.35 -2.39 8.97
C SER A 28 -9.82 -2.51 8.92
N TRP A 29 -9.15 -1.58 8.23
CA TRP A 29 -7.71 -1.61 8.00
C TRP A 29 -7.05 -0.23 8.06
N ILE A 30 -5.85 -0.16 8.66
CA ILE A 30 -4.94 0.99 8.61
C ILE A 30 -3.60 0.58 8.00
N ASP A 31 -3.14 1.34 7.00
CA ASP A 31 -1.82 1.22 6.40
C ASP A 31 -0.93 2.39 6.80
N THR A 32 0.24 2.07 7.35
CA THR A 32 1.22 3.05 7.82
C THR A 32 2.63 2.67 7.39
N ALA A 33 3.64 3.41 7.84
CA ALA A 33 5.05 3.06 7.66
C ALA A 33 5.91 3.78 8.69
N PRO A 34 7.09 3.23 9.07
CA PRO A 34 7.97 3.84 10.05
C PRO A 34 8.49 5.22 9.60
N ASN A 35 8.65 5.46 8.30
CA ASN A 35 9.15 6.74 7.79
C ASN A 35 8.08 7.84 7.64
N TYR A 36 6.80 7.54 7.92
CA TYR A 36 5.71 8.51 7.78
C TYR A 36 5.67 9.50 8.94
N HIS A 37 5.17 10.71 8.67
CA HIS A 37 5.02 11.79 9.66
C HIS A 37 6.29 12.02 10.50
N HIS A 38 7.44 12.13 9.82
CA HIS A 38 8.76 12.32 10.43
C HIS A 38 9.11 11.23 11.47
N GLY A 39 8.83 9.96 11.17
CA GLY A 39 9.19 8.85 12.06
C GLY A 39 8.19 8.54 13.17
N ARG A 40 7.01 9.19 13.18
CA ARG A 40 6.09 9.15 14.34
C ARG A 40 4.70 8.60 14.03
N ALA A 41 4.45 8.15 12.81
CA ALA A 41 3.11 7.67 12.43
C ALA A 41 2.66 6.45 13.26
N GLN A 42 3.52 5.44 13.41
CA GLN A 42 3.20 4.19 14.12
C GLN A 42 2.91 4.43 15.60
N THR A 43 3.79 5.16 16.30
CA THR A 43 3.60 5.47 17.72
C THR A 43 2.38 6.34 17.99
N ARG A 44 2.02 7.22 17.06
CA ARG A 44 0.76 7.99 17.14
C ARG A 44 -0.49 7.14 16.91
N LEU A 45 -0.40 6.04 16.15
CA LEU A 45 -1.52 5.12 15.94
C LEU A 45 -1.77 4.20 17.13
N GLN A 46 -0.74 3.90 17.93
CA GLN A 46 -0.80 2.89 18.99
C GLN A 46 -2.04 3.01 19.90
N PRO A 47 -2.44 4.19 20.42
CA PRO A 47 -3.65 4.29 21.26
C PRO A 47 -4.94 3.90 20.52
N VAL A 48 -5.04 4.22 19.23
CA VAL A 48 -6.21 3.87 18.40
C VAL A 48 -6.24 2.36 18.15
N LEU A 49 -5.09 1.74 17.89
CA LEU A 49 -4.99 0.30 17.70
C LEU A 49 -5.34 -0.48 18.99
N VAL A 50 -4.90 0.01 20.15
CA VAL A 50 -5.24 -0.58 21.46
C VAL A 50 -6.75 -0.51 21.73
N GLY A 51 -7.39 0.61 21.38
CA GLY A 51 -8.83 0.77 21.51
C GLY A 51 -9.66 -0.06 20.52
N ASN A 52 -9.04 -0.60 19.46
CA ASN A 52 -9.72 -1.31 18.37
C ASN A 52 -8.99 -2.62 18.04
N PRO A 53 -9.09 -3.67 18.89
CA PRO A 53 -8.32 -4.89 18.73
C PRO A 53 -8.63 -5.65 17.42
N GLY A 54 -9.84 -5.51 16.87
CA GLY A 54 -10.24 -6.12 15.59
C GLY A 54 -9.81 -5.34 14.34
N LEU A 55 -9.29 -4.13 14.49
CA LEU A 55 -8.76 -3.34 13.37
C LEU A 55 -7.48 -3.99 12.87
N ARG A 56 -7.32 -4.20 11.56
CA ARG A 56 -6.10 -4.73 10.95
C ARG A 56 -5.10 -3.61 10.67
N VAL A 57 -3.80 -3.92 10.68
CA VAL A 57 -2.74 -2.96 10.39
C VAL A 57 -1.67 -3.52 9.48
N SER A 58 -1.35 -2.79 8.42
CA SER A 58 -0.15 -2.99 7.63
C SER A 58 0.87 -1.90 7.89
N THR A 59 2.14 -2.29 7.81
CA THR A 59 3.26 -1.36 7.85
C THR A 59 4.32 -1.76 6.83
N LYS A 60 5.47 -1.09 6.83
CA LYS A 60 6.49 -1.23 5.81
C LYS A 60 7.90 -1.28 6.37
N VAL A 61 8.83 -1.71 5.54
CA VAL A 61 10.27 -1.69 5.80
C VAL A 61 11.03 -1.32 4.54
N GLY A 62 12.04 -0.47 4.65
CA GLY A 62 12.88 -0.08 3.51
C GLY A 62 13.55 1.28 3.71
N PHE A 63 12.78 2.30 4.07
CA PHE A 63 13.31 3.65 4.27
C PHE A 63 13.96 3.84 5.63
N LEU A 64 15.04 4.64 5.68
CA LEU A 64 15.66 5.11 6.90
C LEU A 64 15.50 6.63 7.02
N THR A 65 14.75 7.08 8.02
CA THR A 65 14.87 8.48 8.48
C THR A 65 16.18 8.64 9.24
N PRO A 66 16.68 9.87 9.49
CA PRO A 66 17.88 10.08 10.30
C PRO A 66 17.83 9.35 11.66
N ASP A 67 16.69 9.41 12.35
CA ASP A 67 16.51 8.73 13.65
C ASP A 67 16.56 7.21 13.51
N ILE A 68 15.93 6.66 12.47
CA ILE A 68 15.96 5.22 12.18
C ILE A 68 17.37 4.78 11.80
N ALA A 69 18.09 5.56 10.99
CA ALA A 69 19.46 5.28 10.57
C ALA A 69 20.41 5.23 11.77
N THR A 70 20.31 6.19 12.70
CA THR A 70 21.08 6.20 13.94
C THR A 70 20.76 4.96 14.79
N ALA A 71 19.47 4.71 15.08
CA ALA A 71 19.08 3.58 15.92
C ALA A 71 19.44 2.21 15.31
N ALA A 72 19.36 2.07 13.98
CA ALA A 72 19.76 0.86 13.28
C ALA A 72 21.28 0.68 13.29
N SER A 73 22.04 1.77 13.18
CA SER A 73 23.52 1.74 13.25
C SER A 73 23.99 1.34 14.65
N ASP A 74 23.40 1.92 15.69
CA ASP A 74 23.71 1.59 17.09
C ASP A 74 23.40 0.12 17.40
N ALA A 75 22.38 -0.45 16.75
CA ALA A 75 22.02 -1.85 16.86
C ALA A 75 22.85 -2.79 15.94
N GLY A 76 23.78 -2.26 15.14
CA GLY A 76 24.54 -3.03 14.16
C GLY A 76 23.70 -3.61 13.02
N ALA A 77 22.47 -3.11 12.82
CA ALA A 77 21.54 -3.57 11.81
C ALA A 77 21.83 -3.00 10.42
N VAL A 78 22.61 -1.92 10.33
CA VAL A 78 23.08 -1.33 9.07
C VAL A 78 24.55 -0.93 9.16
N THR A 79 25.23 -0.86 8.02
CA THR A 79 26.55 -0.22 7.89
C THR A 79 26.40 1.30 7.73
N PRO A 80 27.47 2.08 7.93
CA PRO A 80 27.45 3.52 7.65
C PRO A 80 27.01 3.86 6.22
N THR A 81 27.41 3.05 5.23
CA THR A 81 27.01 3.23 3.82
C THR A 81 25.52 2.98 3.61
N GLU A 82 24.97 1.93 4.22
CA GLU A 82 23.53 1.64 4.16
C GLU A 82 22.69 2.68 4.92
N ALA A 83 23.19 3.19 6.04
CA ALA A 83 22.54 4.29 6.76
C ALA A 83 22.48 5.55 5.90
N ALA A 84 23.56 5.86 5.17
CA ALA A 84 23.66 7.04 4.31
C ALA A 84 22.80 6.98 3.04
N SER A 85 22.44 5.78 2.56
CA SER A 85 21.59 5.64 1.35
C SER A 85 20.14 6.09 1.58
N GLY A 86 19.68 6.11 2.84
CA GLY A 86 18.27 6.37 3.19
C GLY A 86 17.31 5.25 2.79
N HIS A 87 17.81 4.14 2.22
CA HIS A 87 17.02 2.95 1.88
C HIS A 87 17.86 1.67 1.99
N CYS A 88 17.34 0.68 2.74
CA CYS A 88 18.00 -0.59 2.96
C CYS A 88 16.98 -1.72 3.00
N LEU A 89 17.31 -2.85 2.36
CA LEU A 89 16.49 -4.08 2.37
C LEU A 89 17.32 -5.31 2.69
N THR A 90 18.46 -5.13 3.38
CA THR A 90 19.23 -6.28 3.88
C THR A 90 18.42 -7.03 4.94
N HIS A 91 18.55 -8.35 4.96
CA HIS A 91 17.86 -9.20 5.95
C HIS A 91 18.06 -8.72 7.41
N ARG A 92 19.26 -8.21 7.75
CA ARG A 92 19.57 -7.67 9.09
C ARG A 92 18.72 -6.45 9.44
N TYR A 93 18.64 -5.47 8.53
CA TYR A 93 17.82 -4.28 8.72
C TYR A 93 16.34 -4.62 8.71
N VAL A 94 15.92 -5.50 7.80
CA VAL A 94 14.52 -5.93 7.67
C VAL A 94 14.03 -6.60 8.94
N ALA A 95 14.81 -7.52 9.52
CA ALA A 95 14.46 -8.17 10.78
C ALA A 95 14.42 -7.15 11.95
N TRP A 96 15.41 -6.25 12.02
CA TRP A 96 15.46 -5.22 13.07
C TRP A 96 14.26 -4.26 12.99
N GLN A 97 13.96 -3.71 11.80
CA GLN A 97 12.87 -2.77 11.61
C GLN A 97 11.51 -3.46 11.79
N SER A 98 11.36 -4.74 11.43
CA SER A 98 10.12 -5.50 11.67
C SER A 98 9.83 -5.61 13.17
N ARG A 99 10.84 -5.93 13.99
CA ARG A 99 10.67 -5.97 15.46
C ARG A 99 10.41 -4.59 16.06
N ARG A 100 11.07 -3.57 15.52
CA ARG A 100 10.82 -2.18 15.89
C ARG A 100 9.38 -1.76 15.56
N ASN A 101 8.85 -2.16 14.40
CA ASN A 101 7.46 -1.90 14.01
C ASN A 101 6.48 -2.51 15.02
N VAL A 102 6.71 -3.74 15.49
CA VAL A 102 5.88 -4.38 16.54
C VAL A 102 5.87 -3.51 17.81
N ALA A 103 7.03 -3.03 18.25
CA ALA A 103 7.13 -2.18 19.43
C ALA A 103 6.42 -0.82 19.24
N GLU A 104 6.58 -0.18 18.08
CA GLU A 104 5.97 1.12 17.79
C GLU A 104 4.45 1.06 17.59
N LEU A 105 3.94 -0.04 17.03
CA LEU A 105 2.50 -0.28 16.87
C LEU A 105 1.85 -0.81 18.16
N GLY A 106 2.65 -1.33 19.09
CA GLY A 106 2.18 -1.98 20.32
C GLY A 106 1.58 -3.37 20.09
N ARG A 107 1.70 -3.94 18.88
CA ARG A 107 1.20 -5.27 18.50
C ARG A 107 1.86 -5.77 17.21
N ALA A 108 1.74 -7.07 16.94
CA ALA A 108 2.15 -7.64 15.67
C ALA A 108 1.31 -7.05 14.52
N PRO A 109 1.93 -6.55 13.43
CA PRO A 109 1.19 -6.12 12.25
C PRO A 109 0.66 -7.33 11.47
N ASP A 110 -0.50 -7.16 10.82
CA ASP A 110 -1.07 -8.15 9.92
C ASP A 110 -0.17 -8.36 8.70
N ILE A 111 0.37 -7.28 8.14
CA ILE A 111 1.25 -7.32 6.96
C ILE A 111 2.43 -6.36 7.14
N VAL A 112 3.63 -6.81 6.77
CA VAL A 112 4.78 -5.93 6.53
C VAL A 112 5.13 -5.91 5.04
N PHE A 113 5.05 -4.74 4.42
CA PHE A 113 5.44 -4.56 3.03
C PHE A 113 6.92 -4.20 2.89
N VAL A 114 7.61 -4.86 1.96
CA VAL A 114 8.89 -4.40 1.40
C VAL A 114 8.63 -3.12 0.62
N HIS A 115 9.19 -1.99 1.07
CA HIS A 115 8.85 -0.66 0.60
C HIS A 115 9.80 -0.18 -0.49
N ASN A 116 9.27 -0.07 -1.71
CA ASN A 116 9.93 0.38 -2.93
C ASN A 116 11.25 -0.35 -3.20
N PRO A 117 11.26 -1.69 -3.39
CA PRO A 117 12.47 -2.44 -3.71
C PRO A 117 13.15 -1.97 -5.00
N GLU A 118 12.43 -1.29 -5.90
CA GLU A 118 12.99 -0.64 -7.09
C GLU A 118 14.03 0.46 -6.78
N ARG A 119 14.17 0.88 -5.51
CA ARG A 119 15.23 1.79 -5.08
C ARG A 119 16.60 1.13 -4.92
N ALA A 120 16.64 -0.20 -4.84
CA ALA A 120 17.90 -0.93 -4.80
C ALA A 120 18.47 -1.10 -6.21
N ASP A 121 19.80 -1.11 -6.34
CA ASP A 121 20.47 -1.36 -7.63
C ASP A 121 20.12 -2.75 -8.21
N ARG A 122 19.83 -3.72 -7.33
CA ARG A 122 19.45 -5.09 -7.67
C ARG A 122 18.13 -5.46 -6.96
N PRO A 123 16.97 -5.09 -7.50
CA PRO A 123 15.67 -5.26 -6.84
C PRO A 123 15.34 -6.71 -6.48
N HIS A 124 15.57 -7.69 -7.37
CA HIS A 124 15.33 -9.11 -7.06
C HIS A 124 16.17 -9.62 -5.89
N ASP A 125 17.43 -9.20 -5.78
CA ASP A 125 18.31 -9.57 -4.66
C ASP A 125 17.83 -8.91 -3.35
N ALA A 126 17.39 -7.65 -3.43
CA ALA A 126 16.84 -6.92 -2.30
C ALA A 126 15.52 -7.56 -1.79
N ILE A 127 14.62 -7.94 -2.71
CA ILE A 127 13.39 -8.67 -2.38
C ILE A 127 13.73 -10.02 -1.75
N THR A 128 14.69 -10.76 -2.33
CA THR A 128 15.15 -12.05 -1.78
C THR A 128 15.68 -11.92 -0.35
N SER A 129 16.50 -10.90 -0.09
CA SER A 129 17.06 -10.60 1.23
C SER A 129 15.96 -10.23 2.23
N ALA A 130 15.02 -9.38 1.83
CA ALA A 130 13.90 -8.97 2.67
C ALA A 130 12.94 -10.14 2.98
N PHE A 131 12.58 -10.94 1.98
CA PHE A 131 11.67 -12.09 2.15
C PHE A 131 12.28 -13.16 3.05
N THR A 132 13.61 -13.37 2.98
CA THR A 132 14.30 -14.27 3.90
C THR A 132 14.09 -13.86 5.36
N ALA A 133 14.19 -12.57 5.66
CA ALA A 133 13.95 -12.06 7.01
C ALA A 133 12.47 -12.10 7.38
N LEU A 134 11.57 -11.65 6.50
CA LEU A 134 10.13 -11.58 6.78
C LEU A 134 9.51 -12.96 6.96
N GLU A 135 9.96 -13.98 6.22
CA GLU A 135 9.58 -15.38 6.47
C GLU A 135 9.97 -15.86 7.87
N ALA A 136 11.17 -15.50 8.34
CA ALA A 136 11.60 -15.85 9.69
C ALA A 136 10.78 -15.12 10.77
N GLU A 137 10.40 -13.86 10.53
CA GLU A 137 9.54 -13.10 11.44
C GLU A 137 8.09 -13.63 11.43
N ALA A 138 7.56 -14.04 10.28
CA ALA A 138 6.22 -14.62 10.14
C ALA A 138 6.12 -15.99 10.82
N ARG A 139 7.08 -16.89 10.56
CA ARG A 139 7.13 -18.21 11.23
C ARG A 139 7.26 -18.11 12.74
N ALA A 140 7.86 -17.02 13.23
CA ALA A 140 7.97 -16.75 14.65
C ALA A 140 6.74 -16.02 15.23
N GLY A 141 5.67 -15.82 14.44
CA GLY A 141 4.43 -15.19 14.86
C GLY A 141 4.54 -13.69 15.16
N ARG A 142 5.60 -13.01 14.68
CA ARG A 142 5.81 -11.57 14.93
C ARG A 142 5.12 -10.67 13.91
N ILE A 143 4.74 -11.22 12.75
CA ILE A 143 3.94 -10.59 11.71
C ILE A 143 2.95 -11.63 11.18
N GLY A 144 1.78 -11.21 10.69
CA GLY A 144 0.80 -12.11 10.08
C GLY A 144 1.22 -12.62 8.69
N GLY A 145 1.88 -11.76 7.92
CA GLY A 145 2.44 -12.06 6.61
C GLY A 145 3.20 -10.86 6.05
N TYR A 146 3.57 -10.93 4.78
CA TYR A 146 4.30 -9.87 4.11
C TYR A 146 3.87 -9.66 2.66
N GLY A 147 4.34 -8.55 2.08
CA GLY A 147 4.04 -8.16 0.71
C GLY A 147 5.11 -7.24 0.11
N VAL A 148 4.86 -6.77 -1.10
CA VAL A 148 5.67 -5.71 -1.75
C VAL A 148 4.80 -4.48 -1.95
N ALA A 149 5.27 -3.32 -1.50
CA ALA A 149 4.68 -2.02 -1.79
C ALA A 149 5.62 -1.24 -2.71
N THR A 150 5.14 -0.79 -3.87
CA THR A 150 5.97 -0.19 -4.91
C THR A 150 5.25 0.94 -5.64
N TRP A 151 6.00 1.85 -6.25
CA TRP A 151 5.44 2.86 -7.15
C TRP A 151 5.47 2.43 -8.61
N THR A 152 6.61 1.91 -9.06
CA THR A 152 6.87 1.58 -10.47
C THR A 152 7.53 0.22 -10.65
N GLY A 153 7.70 -0.56 -9.58
CA GLY A 153 8.39 -1.84 -9.63
C GLY A 153 7.72 -2.83 -10.59
N PHE A 154 6.38 -2.90 -10.55
CA PHE A 154 5.59 -3.71 -11.48
C PHE A 154 5.47 -3.11 -12.89
N ASP A 155 6.06 -1.95 -13.16
CA ASP A 155 6.20 -1.35 -14.49
C ASP A 155 7.59 -1.69 -15.08
N GLY A 156 7.89 -3.00 -15.12
CA GLY A 156 9.07 -3.54 -15.80
C GLY A 156 10.33 -3.75 -14.95
N THR A 157 10.33 -3.44 -13.65
CA THR A 157 11.48 -3.74 -12.77
C THR A 157 11.45 -5.19 -12.26
N PHE A 158 10.27 -5.65 -11.84
CA PHE A 158 9.99 -7.04 -11.45
C PHE A 158 8.49 -7.31 -11.64
N SER A 159 8.11 -8.58 -11.81
CA SER A 159 6.72 -9.02 -11.96
C SER A 159 6.13 -9.57 -10.66
N VAL A 160 4.83 -9.86 -10.61
CA VAL A 160 4.24 -10.59 -9.47
C VAL A 160 4.74 -12.03 -9.47
N ALA A 161 4.97 -12.62 -10.65
CA ALA A 161 5.60 -13.93 -10.79
C ALA A 161 7.00 -13.97 -10.14
N ASP A 162 7.85 -12.97 -10.38
CA ASP A 162 9.18 -12.89 -9.73
C ASP A 162 9.06 -12.89 -8.20
N VAL A 163 8.11 -12.12 -7.68
CA VAL A 163 7.87 -11.99 -6.23
C VAL A 163 7.38 -13.33 -5.65
N LEU A 164 6.47 -14.03 -6.34
CA LEU A 164 5.99 -15.36 -5.94
C LEU A 164 7.08 -16.43 -5.98
N ASP A 165 7.92 -16.41 -7.01
CA ASP A 165 9.04 -17.34 -7.16
C ASP A 165 10.05 -17.15 -6.01
N ILE A 166 10.39 -15.90 -5.69
CA ILE A 166 11.25 -15.58 -4.56
C ILE A 166 10.59 -16.03 -3.24
N ALA A 167 9.29 -15.74 -3.04
CA ALA A 167 8.58 -16.16 -1.84
C ALA A 167 8.58 -17.70 -1.69
N THR A 168 8.29 -18.43 -2.75
CA THR A 168 8.35 -19.91 -2.77
C THR A 168 9.75 -20.41 -2.47
N CYS A 169 10.78 -19.78 -3.03
CA CYS A 169 12.17 -20.14 -2.78
C CYS A 169 12.61 -19.92 -1.32
N ARG A 170 12.05 -18.93 -0.61
CA ARG A 170 12.44 -18.60 0.78
C ARG A 170 11.50 -19.22 1.83
N GLY A 171 10.22 -19.31 1.50
CA GLY A 171 9.13 -19.74 2.37
C GLY A 171 8.68 -21.18 2.16
N GLY A 172 8.99 -21.77 0.99
CA GLY A 172 8.39 -23.02 0.53
C GLY A 172 6.93 -22.84 0.06
N PRO A 173 6.19 -23.93 -0.19
CA PRO A 173 4.79 -23.87 -0.63
C PRO A 173 3.82 -23.20 0.35
N GLY A 174 4.20 -23.08 1.63
CA GLY A 174 3.45 -22.41 2.68
C GLY A 174 4.06 -21.06 3.07
N HIS A 175 4.62 -20.33 2.10
CA HIS A 175 5.15 -18.99 2.33
C HIS A 175 4.06 -18.01 2.82
N HIS A 176 4.48 -16.92 3.45
CA HIS A 176 3.62 -15.89 4.03
C HIS A 176 3.55 -14.62 3.17
N LEU A 177 3.91 -14.70 1.88
CA LEU A 177 3.55 -13.66 0.92
C LEU A 177 2.02 -13.67 0.74
N VAL A 178 1.39 -12.55 1.06
CA VAL A 178 -0.08 -12.43 1.06
C VAL A 178 -0.61 -11.24 0.29
N ALA A 179 0.25 -10.26 -0.07
CA ALA A 179 -0.24 -9.02 -0.68
C ALA A 179 0.76 -8.30 -1.57
N ILE A 180 0.23 -7.48 -2.49
CA ILE A 180 0.95 -6.43 -3.20
C ILE A 180 0.28 -5.07 -2.99
N GLN A 181 1.07 -4.00 -3.03
CA GLN A 181 0.59 -2.63 -2.95
C GLN A 181 1.18 -1.79 -4.09
N LEU A 182 0.33 -1.13 -4.87
CA LEU A 182 0.71 -0.34 -6.04
C LEU A 182 -0.24 0.83 -6.28
N PRO A 183 0.19 1.92 -6.94
CA PRO A 183 -0.69 3.04 -7.23
C PRO A 183 -1.63 2.73 -8.38
N VAL A 184 -2.91 3.08 -8.22
CA VAL A 184 -3.91 3.14 -9.31
C VAL A 184 -4.68 4.43 -9.13
N SER A 185 -4.68 5.27 -10.17
CA SER A 185 -5.39 6.55 -10.19
C SER A 185 -5.54 7.04 -11.64
N LEU A 186 -6.27 8.13 -11.88
CA LEU A 186 -6.41 8.68 -13.24
C LEU A 186 -5.08 9.13 -13.88
N VAL A 187 -4.02 9.32 -13.10
CA VAL A 187 -2.67 9.64 -13.62
C VAL A 187 -1.73 8.43 -13.59
N MET A 188 -2.22 7.27 -13.15
CA MET A 188 -1.49 5.99 -13.07
C MET A 188 -2.41 4.87 -13.56
N LEU A 189 -2.77 4.94 -14.85
CA LEU A 189 -3.82 4.09 -15.45
C LEU A 189 -3.32 2.78 -16.06
N LYS A 190 -2.01 2.60 -16.25
CA LYS A 190 -1.46 1.34 -16.80
C LYS A 190 -1.99 0.08 -16.09
N PRO A 191 -2.10 0.02 -14.74
CA PRO A 191 -2.66 -1.16 -14.09
C PRO A 191 -4.15 -1.38 -14.40
N VAL A 192 -4.90 -0.32 -14.70
CA VAL A 192 -6.30 -0.42 -15.13
C VAL A 192 -6.38 -1.05 -16.51
N ALA A 193 -5.59 -0.54 -17.46
CA ALA A 193 -5.54 -1.08 -18.82
C ALA A 193 -5.16 -2.58 -18.83
N HIS A 194 -4.08 -2.94 -18.13
CA HIS A 194 -3.68 -4.34 -18.01
C HIS A 194 -4.78 -5.21 -17.36
N ALA A 195 -5.42 -4.73 -16.29
CA ALA A 195 -6.47 -5.49 -15.62
C ALA A 195 -7.70 -5.76 -16.51
N LEU A 196 -8.08 -4.83 -17.39
CA LEU A 196 -9.16 -5.03 -18.38
C LEU A 196 -8.83 -6.11 -19.41
N GLU A 197 -7.54 -6.32 -19.69
CA GLU A 197 -7.04 -7.38 -20.56
C GLU A 197 -6.73 -8.68 -19.80
N CYS A 198 -7.04 -8.76 -18.51
CA CYS A 198 -6.66 -9.87 -17.62
C CYS A 198 -5.14 -10.09 -17.55
N THR A 199 -4.34 -9.03 -17.67
CA THR A 199 -2.88 -9.05 -17.58
C THR A 199 -2.36 -8.14 -16.47
N GLY A 200 -1.05 -8.20 -16.23
CA GLY A 200 -0.35 -7.32 -15.31
C GLY A 200 -0.61 -7.62 -13.83
N PRO A 201 -0.12 -6.74 -12.93
CA PRO A 201 0.06 -7.08 -11.53
C PRO A 201 -1.25 -7.37 -10.78
N LEU A 202 -2.35 -6.71 -11.13
CA LEU A 202 -3.65 -6.94 -10.47
C LEU A 202 -4.25 -8.29 -10.85
N ALA A 203 -4.18 -8.66 -12.14
CA ALA A 203 -4.66 -9.96 -12.62
C ALA A 203 -3.78 -11.10 -12.09
N GLU A 204 -2.45 -10.94 -12.12
CA GLU A 204 -1.49 -11.92 -11.59
C GLU A 204 -1.68 -12.12 -10.07
N ALA A 205 -1.82 -11.04 -9.30
CA ALA A 205 -2.10 -11.12 -7.86
C ALA A 205 -3.43 -11.83 -7.57
N THR A 206 -4.48 -11.50 -8.32
CA THR A 206 -5.79 -12.15 -8.19
C THR A 206 -5.69 -13.65 -8.47
N ALA A 207 -5.00 -14.05 -9.55
CA ALA A 207 -4.81 -15.45 -9.91
C ALA A 207 -4.00 -16.23 -8.86
N ALA A 208 -3.06 -15.56 -8.20
CA ALA A 208 -2.25 -16.11 -7.12
C ALA A 208 -2.91 -16.06 -5.73
N GLY A 209 -4.10 -15.46 -5.60
CA GLY A 209 -4.78 -15.31 -4.32
C GLY A 209 -4.13 -14.29 -3.38
N LEU A 210 -3.39 -13.32 -3.91
CA LEU A 210 -2.80 -12.22 -3.15
C LEU A 210 -3.78 -11.05 -3.02
N ASP A 211 -3.84 -10.44 -1.84
CA ASP A 211 -4.58 -9.20 -1.62
C ASP A 211 -3.89 -8.02 -2.34
N THR A 212 -4.67 -7.16 -2.99
CA THR A 212 -4.17 -5.94 -3.62
C THR A 212 -4.56 -4.69 -2.83
N PHE A 213 -3.55 -3.87 -2.53
CA PHE A 213 -3.72 -2.59 -1.86
C PHE A 213 -3.39 -1.45 -2.82
N ILE A 214 -4.37 -0.58 -3.04
CA ILE A 214 -4.22 0.53 -3.97
C ILE A 214 -3.78 1.77 -3.23
N SER A 215 -2.56 2.21 -3.52
CA SER A 215 -2.03 3.46 -2.96
C SER A 215 -2.37 4.66 -3.85
N ALA A 216 -2.31 5.86 -3.27
CA ALA A 216 -2.46 7.13 -3.98
C ALA A 216 -3.64 7.25 -4.98
N PRO A 217 -4.88 6.82 -4.64
CA PRO A 217 -6.03 6.87 -5.56
C PRO A 217 -6.40 8.29 -6.01
N LEU A 218 -5.99 9.30 -5.23
CA LEU A 218 -6.16 10.72 -5.52
C LEU A 218 -4.83 11.47 -5.71
N HIS A 219 -3.75 10.75 -6.01
CA HIS A 219 -2.41 11.31 -6.22
C HIS A 219 -1.97 12.33 -5.14
N GLY A 220 -2.06 11.93 -3.87
CA GLY A 220 -1.68 12.82 -2.75
C GLY A 220 -2.63 13.99 -2.49
N GLY A 221 -3.82 14.01 -3.11
CA GLY A 221 -4.82 15.07 -2.97
C GLY A 221 -4.76 16.12 -4.09
N GLU A 222 -3.84 15.98 -5.04
CA GLU A 222 -3.69 16.90 -6.17
C GLU A 222 -4.66 16.58 -7.31
N LEU A 223 -5.05 15.30 -7.45
CA LEU A 223 -5.85 14.82 -8.57
C LEU A 223 -7.20 15.54 -8.75
N PRO A 224 -7.98 15.86 -7.69
CA PRO A 224 -9.25 16.55 -7.88
C PRO A 224 -9.13 17.90 -8.60
N ALA A 225 -7.99 18.59 -8.49
CA ALA A 225 -7.74 19.86 -9.18
C ALA A 225 -7.33 19.68 -10.65
N LEU A 226 -6.86 18.48 -11.03
CA LEU A 226 -6.44 18.15 -12.40
C LEU A 226 -7.57 17.57 -13.26
N VAL A 227 -8.64 17.06 -12.63
CA VAL A 227 -9.79 16.48 -13.34
C VAL A 227 -10.72 17.58 -13.82
N THR A 228 -10.90 17.67 -15.15
CA THR A 228 -11.83 18.60 -15.78
C THR A 228 -13.28 18.21 -15.51
N ALA A 229 -14.20 19.19 -15.56
CA ALA A 229 -15.63 18.93 -15.42
C ALA A 229 -16.18 17.99 -16.51
N GLU A 230 -15.56 17.99 -17.69
CA GLU A 230 -15.92 17.10 -18.79
C GLU A 230 -15.49 15.65 -18.48
N LEU A 231 -14.25 15.45 -18.02
CA LEU A 231 -13.77 14.13 -17.62
C LEU A 231 -14.57 13.56 -16.44
N ALA A 232 -14.88 14.39 -15.43
CA ALA A 232 -15.72 13.95 -14.31
C ALA A 232 -17.11 13.50 -14.78
N ARG A 233 -17.71 14.22 -15.75
CA ARG A 233 -19.03 13.88 -16.31
C ARG A 233 -18.99 12.62 -17.17
N LEU A 234 -17.90 12.41 -17.93
CA LEU A 234 -17.67 11.17 -18.69
C LEU A 234 -17.65 9.96 -17.74
N ILE A 235 -16.91 10.07 -16.65
CA ILE A 235 -16.76 8.98 -15.67
C ILE A 235 -18.06 8.74 -14.89
N ALA A 236 -18.64 9.80 -14.34
CA ALA A 236 -19.77 9.73 -13.44
C ALA A 236 -20.56 11.05 -13.44
N PRO A 237 -21.65 11.15 -14.22
CA PRO A 237 -22.50 12.34 -14.22
C PRO A 237 -22.95 12.72 -12.80
N GLY A 238 -22.71 13.97 -12.42
CA GLY A 238 -23.07 14.52 -11.11
C GLY A 238 -22.06 14.25 -9.98
N ALA A 239 -21.00 13.48 -10.23
CA ALA A 239 -19.92 13.28 -9.26
C ALA A 239 -18.98 14.49 -9.21
N THR A 240 -18.39 14.73 -8.04
CA THR A 240 -17.23 15.62 -7.92
C THR A 240 -15.99 15.00 -8.58
N SER A 241 -14.97 15.82 -8.86
CA SER A 241 -13.69 15.35 -9.41
C SER A 241 -13.03 14.25 -8.57
N ALA A 242 -13.13 14.34 -7.24
CA ALA A 242 -12.59 13.33 -6.33
C ALA A 242 -13.40 12.03 -6.38
N GLU A 243 -14.72 12.12 -6.41
CA GLU A 243 -15.60 10.96 -6.51
C GLU A 243 -15.43 10.24 -7.85
N ALA A 244 -15.33 10.99 -8.96
CA ALA A 244 -15.04 10.43 -10.28
C ALA A 244 -13.69 9.68 -10.31
N ALA A 245 -12.63 10.29 -9.79
CA ALA A 245 -11.32 9.65 -9.71
C ALA A 245 -11.32 8.38 -8.84
N LEU A 246 -11.98 8.42 -7.69
CA LEU A 246 -12.16 7.24 -6.84
C LEU A 246 -12.96 6.14 -7.54
N ARG A 247 -13.98 6.52 -8.33
CA ARG A 247 -14.83 5.55 -9.03
C ARG A 247 -14.07 4.73 -10.06
N VAL A 248 -13.14 5.34 -10.80
CA VAL A 248 -12.27 4.61 -11.73
C VAL A 248 -11.40 3.60 -10.98
N THR A 249 -10.80 4.04 -9.88
CA THR A 249 -9.98 3.16 -9.02
C THR A 249 -10.81 1.99 -8.47
N ALA A 250 -11.99 2.26 -7.93
CA ALA A 250 -12.88 1.25 -7.35
C ALA A 250 -13.51 0.31 -8.39
N SER A 251 -13.57 0.73 -9.65
CA SER A 251 -14.08 -0.09 -10.75
C SER A 251 -13.00 -0.95 -11.41
N THR A 252 -11.74 -0.79 -11.02
CA THR A 252 -10.64 -1.55 -11.63
C THR A 252 -10.69 -3.01 -11.18
N PRO A 253 -10.69 -3.99 -12.10
CA PRO A 253 -10.67 -5.41 -11.74
C PRO A 253 -9.44 -5.78 -10.89
N GLY A 254 -9.64 -6.67 -9.91
CA GLY A 254 -8.57 -7.16 -9.04
C GLY A 254 -8.21 -6.24 -7.87
N VAL A 255 -8.93 -5.13 -7.65
CA VAL A 255 -8.75 -4.24 -6.49
C VAL A 255 -9.46 -4.80 -5.24
N ASN A 256 -8.72 -5.00 -4.14
CA ASN A 256 -9.29 -5.43 -2.86
C ASN A 256 -9.41 -4.30 -1.83
N GLN A 257 -8.37 -3.47 -1.67
CA GLN A 257 -8.29 -2.44 -0.63
C GLN A 257 -7.88 -1.09 -1.23
N ILE A 258 -8.59 -0.01 -0.93
CA ILE A 258 -8.25 1.35 -1.40
C ILE A 258 -7.70 2.22 -0.26
N LEU A 259 -6.47 2.67 -0.49
CA LEU A 259 -5.60 3.59 0.27
C LEU A 259 -6.09 5.03 0.43
N LEU A 260 -7.12 5.34 1.24
CA LEU A 260 -7.55 6.74 1.40
C LEU A 260 -6.96 7.39 2.66
N GLY A 261 -6.30 8.55 2.48
CA GLY A 261 -5.83 9.38 3.59
C GLY A 261 -6.67 10.64 3.75
N SER A 262 -7.49 10.71 4.80
CA SER A 262 -8.27 11.92 5.12
C SER A 262 -8.53 12.06 6.61
N GLY A 263 -8.43 13.29 7.13
CA GLY A 263 -8.86 13.65 8.48
C GLY A 263 -10.32 14.10 8.59
N HIS A 264 -11.04 14.22 7.46
CA HIS A 264 -12.42 14.73 7.43
C HIS A 264 -13.41 13.59 7.19
N ALA A 265 -14.40 13.43 8.07
CA ALA A 265 -15.45 12.40 7.97
C ALA A 265 -16.24 12.48 6.66
N GLN A 266 -16.55 13.70 6.18
CA GLN A 266 -17.24 13.91 4.89
C GLN A 266 -16.54 13.26 3.69
N HIS A 267 -15.21 13.16 3.70
CA HIS A 267 -14.47 12.51 2.60
C HIS A 267 -14.60 10.98 2.68
N TRP A 268 -14.65 10.42 3.90
CA TRP A 268 -14.91 9.00 4.12
C TRP A 268 -16.32 8.63 3.67
N GLU A 269 -17.31 9.39 4.09
CA GLU A 269 -18.71 9.20 3.68
C GLU A 269 -18.86 9.27 2.14
N ALA A 270 -18.20 10.24 1.50
CA ALA A 270 -18.18 10.34 0.03
C ALA A 270 -17.53 9.11 -0.62
N ALA A 271 -16.38 8.67 -0.12
CA ALA A 271 -15.71 7.48 -0.63
C ALA A 271 -16.57 6.22 -0.46
N HIS A 272 -17.20 6.01 0.70
CA HIS A 272 -18.12 4.89 0.91
C HIS A 272 -19.30 4.91 -0.07
N ARG A 273 -19.90 6.08 -0.31
CA ARG A 273 -20.97 6.20 -1.32
C ARG A 273 -20.48 5.79 -2.70
N VAL A 274 -19.28 6.23 -3.10
CA VAL A 274 -18.69 5.87 -4.41
C VAL A 274 -18.43 4.38 -4.52
N LEU A 275 -17.81 3.78 -3.50
CA LEU A 275 -17.47 2.35 -3.48
C LEU A 275 -18.72 1.46 -3.42
N ALA A 276 -19.84 1.94 -2.88
CA ALA A 276 -21.11 1.22 -2.87
C ALA A 276 -21.83 1.19 -4.22
N LEU A 277 -21.40 2.00 -5.20
CA LEU A 277 -21.96 1.98 -6.55
C LEU A 277 -21.49 0.73 -7.32
N PRO A 278 -22.28 0.23 -8.28
CA PRO A 278 -21.78 -0.76 -9.23
C PRO A 278 -20.55 -0.23 -9.96
N SER A 279 -19.60 -1.14 -10.23
CA SER A 279 -18.42 -0.87 -11.04
C SER A 279 -18.83 -0.25 -12.38
N LEU A 280 -18.00 0.69 -12.84
CA LEU A 280 -18.13 1.24 -14.18
C LEU A 280 -18.04 0.11 -15.23
N PRO A 281 -18.79 0.21 -16.34
CA PRO A 281 -18.60 -0.71 -17.45
C PRO A 281 -17.18 -0.62 -18.01
N ASP A 282 -16.61 -1.75 -18.44
CA ASP A 282 -15.28 -1.80 -19.06
C ASP A 282 -15.14 -0.81 -20.23
N LYS A 283 -16.23 -0.61 -20.99
CA LYS A 283 -16.28 0.40 -22.06
C LYS A 283 -15.96 1.81 -21.55
N THR A 284 -16.52 2.20 -20.41
CA THR A 284 -16.25 3.51 -19.81
C THR A 284 -14.82 3.61 -19.32
N LEU A 285 -14.25 2.52 -18.78
CA LEU A 285 -12.85 2.49 -18.37
C LEU A 285 -11.90 2.63 -19.57
N HIS A 286 -12.18 1.94 -20.69
CA HIS A 286 -11.43 2.12 -21.95
C HIS A 286 -11.55 3.55 -22.48
N GLU A 287 -12.74 4.14 -22.50
CA GLU A 287 -12.93 5.54 -22.93
C GLU A 287 -12.11 6.53 -22.08
N VAL A 288 -12.02 6.29 -20.76
CA VAL A 288 -11.18 7.10 -19.86
C VAL A 288 -9.69 6.95 -20.17
N ILE A 289 -9.24 5.72 -20.44
CA ILE A 289 -7.85 5.44 -20.83
C ILE A 289 -7.50 6.15 -22.15
N ASP A 290 -8.38 6.03 -23.15
CA ASP A 290 -8.20 6.67 -24.47
C ASP A 290 -8.11 8.20 -24.35
N VAL A 291 -9.01 8.82 -23.57
CA VAL A 291 -9.03 10.28 -23.36
C VAL A 291 -7.75 10.77 -22.66
N LEU A 292 -7.19 9.96 -21.77
CA LEU A 292 -6.00 10.32 -21.00
C LEU A 292 -4.69 9.88 -21.65
N GLY A 293 -4.76 9.14 -22.76
CA GLY A 293 -3.60 8.69 -23.54
C GLY A 293 -2.68 7.75 -22.76
N ALA A 294 -3.27 6.89 -21.92
CA ALA A 294 -2.55 6.00 -21.01
C ALA A 294 -2.38 4.57 -21.54
#